data_AF-A0A3B9HRY8-F1
#
_entry.id   AF-A0A3B9HRY8-F1
#
_cell.length_a   1.000
_cell.length_b   1.000
_cell.length_c   1.000
_cell.angle_alpha   90.00
_cell.angle_beta   90.00
_cell.angle_gamma   90.00
#
_symmetry.space_group_name_H-M   'P 1'
#
loop_
_entity.id
_entity.type
_entity.pdbx_description
1 polymer ?
#
loop_
_entity_poly.entity_id
_entity_poly.type
_entity_poly.pdbx_seq_one_letter_code
_entity_poly.pdbx_strand_id
1 'polypeptide(L)'
;MKKRSGELSFDSIITLAFITVIVATGLAMLQFHLSRQVEQRIDQDITFGYNLVLQHMRHDTRIGSRYEIASDGVAIINENDQPVAIYRLIDKSLYRFDASEKGQLIINHLEKASFRLHNELNNLLLVTLLPIDRMQLPFFTSFALRGGKP
;
A
#
# COMPACT_ATOMS: atom_id res chain seq x y z
N MET A 1 -9.07 26.88 -67.69
CA MET A 1 -9.20 27.33 -66.28
C MET A 1 -8.57 26.28 -65.37
N LYS A 2 -7.52 26.62 -64.61
CA LYS A 2 -6.85 25.72 -63.65
C LYS A 2 -7.71 25.59 -62.39
N LYS A 3 -8.17 24.38 -62.05
CA LYS A 3 -8.80 24.09 -60.75
C LYS A 3 -7.72 24.20 -59.66
N ARG A 4 -7.89 25.14 -58.73
CA ARG A 4 -7.10 25.22 -57.49
C ARG A 4 -7.52 24.06 -56.58
N SER A 5 -6.67 23.06 -56.46
CA SER A 5 -6.77 22.01 -55.45
C SER A 5 -6.29 22.60 -54.12
N GLY A 6 -7.17 22.77 -53.13
CA GLY A 6 -6.72 23.25 -51.80
C GLY A 6 -7.73 23.89 -50.86
N GLU A 7 -9.04 23.96 -51.15
CA GLU A 7 -10.03 24.44 -50.16
C GLU A 7 -10.92 23.27 -49.72
N LEU A 8 -10.74 22.83 -48.46
CA LEU A 8 -11.73 21.99 -47.79
C LEU A 8 -13.03 22.79 -47.70
N SER A 9 -14.14 22.23 -48.18
CA SER A 9 -15.43 22.90 -48.08
C SER A 9 -15.80 23.11 -46.61
N PHE A 10 -16.57 24.17 -46.31
CA PHE A 10 -16.99 24.48 -44.95
C PHE A 10 -17.67 23.29 -44.24
N ASP A 11 -18.46 22.50 -44.97
CA ASP A 11 -19.05 21.25 -44.48
C ASP A 11 -17.99 20.19 -44.10
N SER A 12 -16.90 20.12 -44.85
CA SER A 12 -15.78 19.20 -44.55
C SER A 12 -15.11 19.59 -43.23
N ILE A 13 -14.95 20.88 -42.97
CA ILE A 13 -14.36 21.42 -41.73
C ILE A 13 -15.27 21.14 -40.54
N ILE A 14 -16.58 21.38 -40.68
CA ILE A 14 -17.56 21.11 -39.62
C ILE A 14 -17.62 19.62 -39.29
N THR A 15 -17.67 18.77 -40.32
CA THR A 15 -17.72 17.32 -40.15
C THR A 15 -16.46 16.81 -39.44
N LEU A 16 -15.28 17.31 -39.83
CA LEU A 16 -14.02 16.97 -39.19
C LEU A 16 -13.97 17.42 -37.72
N ALA A 17 -14.43 18.64 -37.43
CA ALA A 17 -14.51 19.15 -36.06
C ALA A 17 -15.43 18.27 -35.18
N PHE A 18 -16.58 17.86 -35.72
CA PHE A 18 -17.53 17.01 -34.99
C PHE A 18 -16.95 15.62 -34.68
N ILE A 19 -16.31 14.99 -35.66
CA ILE A 19 -15.60 13.72 -35.47
C ILE A 19 -14.51 13.87 -34.40
N THR A 20 -13.76 14.97 -34.45
CA THR A 20 -12.67 15.24 -33.50
C THR A 20 -13.19 15.35 -32.06
N VAL A 21 -14.32 16.03 -31.86
CA VAL A 21 -14.97 16.13 -30.54
C VAL A 21 -15.44 14.76 -30.04
N ILE A 22 -16.06 13.95 -30.90
CA ILE A 22 -16.52 12.59 -30.53
C ILE A 22 -15.33 11.72 -30.12
N VAL A 23 -14.26 11.72 -30.92
CA VAL A 23 -13.04 10.94 -30.64
C VAL A 23 -12.38 11.42 -29.35
N ALA A 24 -12.24 12.73 -29.15
CA ALA A 24 -11.67 13.28 -27.93
C ALA A 24 -12.49 12.92 -26.68
N THR A 25 -13.82 12.97 -26.79
CA THR A 25 -14.73 12.59 -25.70
C THR A 25 -14.64 11.10 -25.39
N GLY A 26 -14.60 10.24 -26.42
CA GLY A 26 -14.42 8.81 -26.25
C GLY A 26 -13.09 8.44 -25.61
N LEU A 27 -12.00 9.09 -26.02
CA LEU A 27 -10.67 8.91 -25.41
C LEU A 27 -10.65 9.38 -23.96
N ALA A 28 -11.27 10.52 -23.64
CA ALA A 28 -11.38 11.01 -22.27
C ALA A 28 -12.18 10.05 -21.37
N MET A 29 -13.27 9.48 -21.87
CA MET A 29 -14.04 8.45 -21.14
C MET A 29 -13.23 7.17 -20.92
N LEU A 30 -12.49 6.71 -21.94
CA LEU A 30 -11.61 5.54 -21.81
C LEU A 30 -10.50 5.78 -20.78
N GLN A 31 -9.85 6.94 -20.83
CA GLN A 31 -8.81 7.32 -19.89
C GLN A 31 -9.38 7.39 -18.46
N PHE A 32 -10.55 8.00 -18.27
CA PHE A 32 -11.22 8.06 -16.97
C PHE A 32 -11.57 6.67 -16.43
N HIS A 33 -12.09 5.77 -17.28
CA HIS A 33 -12.44 4.42 -16.88
C HIS A 33 -11.20 3.59 -16.49
N LEU A 34 -10.11 3.71 -17.26
CA LEU A 34 -8.84 3.06 -16.96
C LEU A 34 -8.24 3.60 -15.66
N SER A 35 -8.28 4.92 -15.43
CA SER A 35 -7.82 5.54 -14.19
C SER A 35 -8.57 5.02 -12.96
N ARG A 36 -9.91 4.91 -13.02
CA ARG A 36 -10.69 4.35 -11.89
C ARG A 36 -10.34 2.90 -11.57
N GLN A 37 -10.06 2.08 -12.60
CA GLN A 37 -9.67 0.69 -12.38
C GLN A 37 -8.29 0.56 -11.72
N VAL A 38 -7.37 1.47 -12.02
CA VAL A 38 -6.05 1.52 -11.37
C VAL A 38 -6.19 1.94 -9.91
N GLU A 39 -6.95 3.01 -9.65
CA GLU A 39 -7.20 3.53 -8.29
C GLU A 39 -7.86 2.48 -7.38
N GLN A 40 -8.88 1.77 -7.89
CA GLN A 40 -9.55 0.69 -7.16
C GLN A 40 -8.64 -0.50 -6.83
N ARG A 41 -7.67 -0.84 -7.68
CA ARG A 41 -6.70 -1.92 -7.37
C ARG A 41 -5.77 -1.52 -6.24
N ILE A 42 -5.27 -0.29 -6.26
CA ILE A 42 -4.33 0.21 -5.24
C ILE A 42 -5.03 0.30 -3.86
N ASP A 43 -6.29 0.73 -3.80
CA ASP A 43 -7.07 0.78 -2.56
C ASP A 43 -7.43 -0.61 -1.99
N GLN A 44 -7.71 -1.58 -2.87
CA GLN A 44 -7.92 -2.97 -2.46
C GLN A 44 -6.64 -3.60 -1.92
N ASP A 45 -5.48 -3.29 -2.53
CA ASP A 45 -4.18 -3.81 -2.13
C ASP A 45 -3.78 -3.32 -0.73
N ILE A 46 -4.04 -2.06 -0.38
CA ILE A 46 -3.63 -1.53 0.93
C ILE A 46 -4.48 -2.07 2.09
N THR A 47 -5.79 -2.19 1.88
CA THR A 47 -6.71 -2.74 2.89
C THR A 47 -6.42 -4.21 3.14
N PHE A 48 -6.09 -4.96 2.09
CA PHE A 48 -5.61 -6.34 2.22
C PHE A 48 -4.32 -6.40 3.05
N GLY A 49 -3.38 -5.49 2.79
CA GLY A 49 -2.15 -5.38 3.57
C GLY A 49 -2.38 -5.10 5.06
N TYR A 50 -3.33 -4.23 5.42
CA TYR A 50 -3.69 -4.00 6.83
C TYR A 50 -4.24 -5.26 7.51
N ASN A 51 -5.04 -6.06 6.81
CA ASN A 51 -5.52 -7.32 7.34
C ASN A 51 -4.38 -8.33 7.53
N LEU A 52 -3.42 -8.39 6.61
CA LEU A 52 -2.21 -9.21 6.79
C LEU A 52 -1.42 -8.77 8.02
N VAL A 53 -1.21 -7.46 8.23
CA VAL A 53 -0.56 -6.94 9.44
C VAL A 53 -1.28 -7.42 10.69
N LEU A 54 -2.60 -7.27 10.74
CA LEU A 54 -3.41 -7.72 11.89
C LEU A 54 -3.30 -9.21 12.15
N GLN A 55 -3.36 -10.04 11.10
CA GLN A 55 -3.29 -11.49 11.22
C GLN A 55 -1.90 -11.96 11.68
N HIS A 56 -0.85 -11.50 11.01
CA HIS A 56 0.52 -11.93 11.30
C HIS A 56 1.01 -11.42 12.65
N MET A 57 0.85 -10.13 12.96
CA MET A 57 1.28 -9.59 14.25
C MET A 57 0.52 -10.26 15.39
N ARG A 58 -0.80 -10.49 15.25
CA ARG A 58 -1.56 -11.22 16.29
C ARG A 58 -1.07 -12.65 16.48
N HIS A 59 -0.61 -13.31 15.43
CA HIS A 59 -0.02 -14.64 15.53
C HIS A 59 1.35 -14.57 16.23
N ASP A 60 2.22 -13.70 15.76
CA ASP A 60 3.60 -13.60 16.22
C ASP A 60 3.68 -13.14 17.69
N THR A 61 2.80 -12.24 18.13
CA THR A 61 2.81 -11.74 19.52
C THR A 61 2.22 -12.71 20.53
N ARG A 62 1.61 -13.83 20.07
CA ARG A 62 1.23 -14.95 20.95
C ARG A 62 2.44 -15.77 21.39
N ILE A 63 3.45 -15.87 20.52
CA ILE A 63 4.67 -16.65 20.75
C ILE A 63 5.88 -15.78 21.10
N GLY A 64 5.76 -14.45 20.93
CA GLY A 64 6.74 -13.46 21.35
C GLY A 64 6.77 -13.21 22.86
N SER A 65 7.98 -13.01 23.39
CA SER A 65 8.28 -12.62 24.77
C SER A 65 8.64 -11.14 24.90
N ARG A 66 9.30 -10.56 23.88
CA ARG A 66 9.73 -9.15 23.85
C ARG A 66 9.74 -8.58 22.43
N TYR A 67 9.67 -7.26 22.33
CA TYR A 67 9.91 -6.53 21.08
C TYR A 67 11.31 -5.95 21.07
N GLU A 68 11.96 -5.96 19.91
CA GLU A 68 13.15 -5.16 19.62
C GLU A 68 12.81 -4.19 18.50
N ILE A 69 12.91 -2.89 18.77
CA ILE A 69 12.53 -1.84 17.83
C ILE A 69 13.77 -1.27 17.18
N ALA A 70 13.75 -1.17 15.85
CA ALA A 70 14.72 -0.47 15.03
C ALA A 70 14.07 0.76 14.38
N SER A 71 14.88 1.61 13.76
CA SER A 71 14.40 2.83 13.09
C SER A 71 13.42 2.55 11.95
N ASP A 72 13.58 1.41 11.28
CA ASP A 72 12.86 0.98 10.08
C ASP A 72 12.00 -0.27 10.31
N GLY A 73 11.90 -0.76 11.55
CA GLY A 73 11.28 -2.06 11.80
C GLY A 73 11.10 -2.45 13.26
N VAL A 74 10.56 -3.64 13.46
CA VAL A 74 10.41 -4.28 14.76
C VAL A 74 10.62 -5.78 14.62
N ALA A 75 11.38 -6.37 15.54
CA ALA A 75 11.47 -7.81 15.71
C ALA A 75 10.65 -8.24 16.92
N ILE A 76 10.00 -9.39 16.78
CA ILE A 76 9.32 -10.09 17.86
C ILE A 76 10.23 -11.25 18.24
N ILE A 77 10.74 -11.23 19.46
CA ILE A 77 11.70 -12.21 19.97
C ILE A 77 10.98 -13.18 20.90
N ASN A 78 11.31 -14.47 20.84
CA ASN A 78 10.76 -15.50 21.73
C ASN A 78 11.53 -15.60 23.06
N GLU A 79 11.16 -16.56 23.91
CA GLU A 79 11.82 -16.79 25.21
C GLU A 79 13.25 -17.32 25.09
N ASN A 80 13.61 -17.92 23.95
CA ASN A 80 14.94 -18.45 23.67
C ASN A 80 15.84 -17.42 22.98
N ASP A 81 15.44 -16.15 22.99
CA ASP A 81 16.15 -15.04 22.37
C ASP A 81 16.31 -15.15 20.84
N GLN A 82 15.38 -15.87 20.20
CA GLN A 82 15.34 -16.02 18.74
C GLN A 82 14.21 -15.18 18.12
N PRO A 83 14.43 -14.59 16.94
CA PRO A 83 13.39 -13.85 16.24
C PRO A 83 12.30 -14.81 15.75
N VAL A 84 11.06 -14.57 16.19
CA VAL A 84 9.85 -15.19 15.65
C VAL A 84 9.50 -14.58 14.29
N ALA A 85 9.53 -13.25 14.25
CA ALA A 85 9.22 -12.47 13.08
C ALA A 85 9.94 -11.13 13.12
N ILE A 86 10.39 -10.67 11.96
CA ILE A 86 11.00 -9.35 11.78
C ILE A 86 10.17 -8.59 10.76
N TYR A 87 9.68 -7.41 11.15
CA TYR A 87 8.96 -6.51 10.29
C TYR A 87 9.88 -5.36 9.90
N ARG A 88 10.07 -5.11 8.60
CA ARG A 88 10.96 -4.04 8.12
C ARG A 88 10.34 -3.30 6.94
N LEU A 89 10.44 -1.98 6.98
CA LEU A 89 10.12 -1.11 5.87
C LEU A 89 11.34 -1.02 4.94
N ILE A 90 11.22 -1.55 3.73
CA ILE A 90 12.25 -1.53 2.69
C ILE A 90 11.60 -0.95 1.44
N ASP A 91 12.18 0.11 0.87
CA ASP A 91 11.68 0.74 -0.36
C ASP A 91 10.17 0.99 -0.35
N LYS A 92 9.68 1.65 0.71
CA LYS A 92 8.25 2.00 0.89
C LYS A 92 7.32 0.78 1.00
N SER A 93 7.87 -0.39 1.28
CA SER A 93 7.12 -1.64 1.41
C SER A 93 7.45 -2.31 2.73
N LEU A 94 6.42 -2.72 3.48
CA LEU A 94 6.61 -3.45 4.73
C LEU A 94 6.68 -4.94 4.42
N TYR A 95 7.78 -5.56 4.84
CA TYR A 95 8.00 -6.99 4.76
C TYR A 95 7.94 -7.62 6.14
N ARG A 96 7.49 -8.87 6.19
CA ARG A 96 7.65 -9.78 7.34
C ARG A 96 8.63 -10.87 6.97
N PHE A 97 9.67 -11.06 7.77
CA PHE A 97 10.62 -12.16 7.66
C PHE A 97 10.35 -13.15 8.78
N ASP A 98 10.29 -14.43 8.46
CA ASP A 98 10.25 -15.51 9.45
C ASP A 98 11.66 -15.93 9.90
N ALA A 99 11.74 -16.90 10.80
CA ALA A 99 13.01 -17.47 11.26
C ALA A 99 13.85 -18.14 10.15
N SER A 100 13.26 -18.40 8.97
CA SER A 100 13.96 -18.92 7.79
C SER A 100 14.43 -17.80 6.84
N GLU A 101 14.34 -16.54 7.27
CA GLU A 101 14.65 -15.33 6.50
C GLU A 101 13.84 -15.17 5.21
N LYS A 102 12.73 -15.90 5.05
CA LYS A 102 11.86 -15.72 3.88
C LYS A 102 11.01 -14.48 4.08
N GLY A 103 11.28 -13.45 3.27
CA GLY A 103 10.52 -12.21 3.26
C GLY A 103 9.17 -12.35 2.55
N GLN A 104 8.09 -12.06 3.26
CA GLN A 104 6.75 -11.90 2.71
C GLN A 104 6.43 -10.40 2.61
N LEU A 105 6.03 -9.94 1.41
CA LEU A 105 5.47 -8.61 1.26
C LEU A 105 4.10 -8.54 1.96
N ILE A 106 3.96 -7.58 2.88
CA ILE A 106 2.71 -7.39 3.63
C ILE A 106 1.90 -6.26 3.03
N ILE A 107 2.54 -5.12 2.78
CA ILE A 107 1.90 -3.90 2.29
C ILE A 107 2.95 -3.08 1.53
N ASN A 108 2.55 -2.48 0.41
CA ASN A 108 3.39 -1.61 -0.40
C ASN A 108 2.90 -0.15 -0.29
N HIS A 109 3.61 0.77 -0.95
CA HIS A 109 3.24 2.19 -1.04
C HIS A 109 3.01 2.89 0.31
N LEU A 110 3.86 2.59 1.29
CA LEU A 110 3.89 3.29 2.57
C LEU A 110 4.87 4.46 2.53
N GLU A 111 4.41 5.63 2.98
CA GLU A 111 5.28 6.77 3.28
C GLU A 111 6.09 6.49 4.56
N LYS A 112 5.43 5.85 5.55
CA LYS A 112 6.04 5.57 6.85
C LYS A 112 5.45 4.32 7.48
N ALA A 113 6.32 3.53 8.11
CA ALA A 113 5.95 2.55 9.12
C ALA A 113 6.69 2.92 10.42
N SER A 114 5.95 3.03 11.52
CA SER A 114 6.50 3.36 12.84
C SER A 114 6.07 2.32 13.85
N PHE A 115 7.05 1.85 14.60
CA PHE A 115 6.89 0.88 15.67
C PHE A 115 7.40 1.53 16.94
N ARG A 116 6.57 1.61 17.98
CA ARG A 116 6.95 2.21 19.27
C ARG A 116 6.37 1.40 20.40
N LEU A 117 7.11 1.22 21.48
CA LEU A 117 6.54 0.70 22.71
C LEU A 117 5.66 1.77 23.37
N HIS A 118 4.59 1.35 24.00
CA HIS A 118 3.82 2.21 24.88
C HIS A 118 4.67 2.60 26.10
N ASN A 119 4.64 3.88 26.49
CA ASN A 119 5.53 4.43 27.52
C ASN A 119 5.41 3.72 28.89
N GLU A 120 4.21 3.23 29.21
CA GLU A 120 3.91 2.58 30.50
C GLU A 120 3.77 1.06 30.39
N LEU A 121 3.58 0.54 29.17
CA LEU A 121 3.27 -0.87 28.91
C LEU A 121 4.30 -1.42 27.93
N ASN A 122 5.43 -1.88 28.47
CA ASN A 122 6.56 -2.37 27.67
C ASN A 122 6.23 -3.62 26.84
N ASN A 123 5.09 -4.26 27.10
CA ASN A 123 4.56 -5.38 26.32
C ASN A 123 3.59 -4.95 25.21
N LEU A 124 3.27 -3.66 25.08
CA LEU A 124 2.34 -3.13 24.09
C LEU A 124 3.09 -2.36 23.00
N LEU A 125 3.04 -2.89 21.78
CA LEU A 125 3.58 -2.24 20.59
C LEU A 125 2.50 -1.38 19.94
N LEU A 126 2.80 -0.11 19.74
CA LEU A 126 2.04 0.82 18.91
C LEU A 126 2.57 0.77 17.48
N VAL A 127 1.67 0.54 16.53
CA VAL A 127 1.98 0.45 15.10
C VAL A 127 1.26 1.56 14.36
N THR A 128 2.01 2.28 13.52
CA THR A 128 1.49 3.33 12.66
C THR A 128 1.99 3.10 11.24
N LEU A 129 1.07 2.92 10.30
CA LEU A 129 1.36 2.80 8.87
C LEU A 129 0.69 3.96 8.14
N LEU A 130 1.49 4.76 7.45
CA LEU A 130 1.01 5.89 6.67
C LEU A 130 1.18 5.56 5.18
N PRO A 131 0.09 5.52 4.39
CA PRO A 131 0.17 5.40 2.94
C PRO A 131 0.83 6.62 2.30
N ILE A 132 1.44 6.43 1.13
CA ILE A 132 1.92 7.55 0.29
C ILE A 132 0.73 8.32 -0.29
N ASP A 133 -0.32 7.60 -0.67
CA ASP A 133 -1.54 8.21 -1.15
C ASP A 133 -2.34 8.79 0.04
N ARG A 134 -2.56 10.10 0.02
CA ARG A 134 -3.28 10.83 1.06
C ARG A 134 -4.79 10.57 1.05
N MET A 135 -5.31 9.98 -0.02
CA MET A 135 -6.70 9.54 -0.09
C MET A 135 -6.92 8.23 0.67
N GLN A 136 -5.86 7.46 0.89
CA GLN A 136 -5.90 6.21 1.64
C GLN A 136 -5.86 6.48 3.15
N LEU A 137 -6.62 5.68 3.90
CA LEU A 137 -6.74 5.84 5.34
C LEU A 137 -5.46 5.37 6.05
N PRO A 138 -4.83 6.23 6.88
CA PRO A 138 -3.78 5.79 7.78
C PRO A 138 -4.23 4.65 8.69
N PHE A 139 -3.32 3.72 8.98
CA PHE A 139 -3.60 2.59 9.85
C PHE A 139 -2.86 2.71 11.17
N PHE A 140 -3.62 2.74 12.26
CA PHE A 140 -3.12 2.81 13.63
C PHE A 140 -3.67 1.63 14.41
N THR A 141 -2.79 0.88 15.06
CA THR A 141 -3.19 -0.25 15.89
C THR A 141 -2.15 -0.51 16.98
N SER A 142 -2.47 -1.45 17.86
CA SER A 142 -1.55 -1.89 18.89
C SER A 142 -1.58 -3.40 19.09
N PHE A 143 -0.43 -3.98 19.41
CA PHE A 143 -0.30 -5.40 19.68
C PHE A 143 0.36 -5.63 21.03
N ALA A 144 -0.34 -6.30 21.95
CA ALA A 144 0.22 -6.75 23.20
C ALA A 144 0.90 -8.11 23.02
N LEU A 145 2.09 -8.26 23.60
CA LEU A 145 2.69 -9.57 23.85
C LEU A 145 1.87 -10.29 24.90
N ARG A 146 1.64 -11.59 24.68
CA ARG A 146 0.82 -12.39 25.59
C ARG A 146 1.63 -13.26 26.55
N GLY A 147 2.95 -13.18 26.50
CA GLY A 147 3.86 -13.93 27.37
C GLY A 147 3.94 -15.39 26.91
N GLY A 148 5.14 -15.83 26.54
CA GLY A 148 5.40 -17.15 25.99
C GLY A 148 4.85 -18.29 26.84
N LYS A 149 3.83 -18.95 26.31
CA LYS A 149 3.73 -20.38 25.94
C LYS A 149 2.30 -20.63 25.43
N PRO A 150 2.09 -21.58 24.49
CA PRO A 150 0.74 -22.09 24.25
C PRO A 150 0.12 -22.67 25.53
#